data_AF-A0A3C0V0Y4-F1
#
_entry.id   AF-A0A3C0V0Y4-F1
#
_cell.length_a   1.000
_cell.length_b   1.000
_cell.length_c   1.000
_cell.angle_alpha   90.00
_cell.angle_beta   90.00
_cell.angle_gamma   90.00
#
_symmetry.space_group_name_H-M   'P 1'
#
loop_
_entity.id
_entity.type
_entity.pdbx_description
1 polymer ?
#
loop_
_entity_poly.entity_id
_entity_poly.type
_entity_poly.pdbx_seq_one_letter_code
_entity_poly.pdbx_strand_id
1 'polypeptide(L)'
;MCEGAKTEPAYFTALKNELRLSSANIHICGKECGSAPLSVVDHALQLSRNNADYDRIFCVFDKDRHETYQAAIDKVRKRRTKIEAITSIPCFEFWLLLHFEDSAHYYVAAGGNSACDMVIRDFKKHISEYEKGVTAIFDKTYPSVDTAIRRAELLEQRQSESGADNPSTKVHRIVRYLRELK
;
A
#
# COMPACT_ATOMS: atom_id res chain seq x y z
N MET A 1 2.41 0.28 9.37
CA MET A 1 2.85 -1.13 9.39
C MET A 1 2.79 -1.65 7.98
N CYS A 2 3.90 -2.11 7.41
CA CYS A 2 3.96 -2.66 6.05
C CYS A 2 4.27 -4.16 6.10
N GLU A 3 3.66 -4.93 5.21
CA GLU A 3 3.99 -6.34 5.01
C GLU A 3 5.39 -6.52 4.42
N GLY A 4 5.72 -5.74 3.39
CA GLY A 4 7.05 -5.74 2.80
C GLY A 4 8.08 -4.97 3.63
N ALA A 5 9.33 -5.43 3.58
CA ALA A 5 10.47 -4.78 4.21
C ALA A 5 11.23 -3.81 3.29
N LYS A 6 10.76 -3.63 2.04
CA LYS A 6 11.50 -2.93 0.98
C LYS A 6 10.71 -1.77 0.40
N THR A 7 9.79 -2.05 -0.52
CA THR A 7 9.18 -1.02 -1.38
C THR A 7 8.29 -0.07 -0.58
N GLU A 8 7.37 -0.60 0.22
CA GLU A 8 6.39 0.21 0.95
C GLU A 8 7.04 1.06 2.05
N PRO A 9 7.92 0.51 2.93
CA PRO A 9 8.62 1.33 3.91
C PRO A 9 9.50 2.40 3.27
N ALA A 10 10.18 2.09 2.16
CA ALA A 10 11.01 3.06 1.44
C ALA A 10 10.16 4.21 0.87
N TYR A 11 9.02 3.89 0.23
CA TYR A 11 8.11 4.89 -0.33
C TYR A 11 7.55 5.81 0.76
N PHE A 12 7.02 5.25 1.85
CA PHE A 12 6.44 6.07 2.93
C PHE A 12 7.48 6.88 3.69
N THR A 13 8.72 6.38 3.81
CA THR A 13 9.83 7.13 4.41
C THR A 13 10.19 8.33 3.54
N ALA A 14 10.29 8.13 2.22
CA ALA A 14 10.53 9.23 1.29
C ALA A 14 9.39 10.26 1.30
N LEU A 15 8.13 9.81 1.31
CA LEU A 15 6.95 10.69 1.43
C LEU A 15 6.96 11.52 2.71
N LYS A 16 7.26 10.89 3.85
CA LYS A 16 7.37 11.56 5.14
C LYS A 16 8.43 12.68 5.10
N ASN A 17 9.59 12.39 4.50
CA ASN A 17 10.68 13.35 4.36
C ASN A 17 10.31 14.52 3.44
N GLU A 18 9.70 14.22 2.30
CA GLU A 18 9.21 15.21 1.33
C GLU A 18 8.19 16.17 1.97
N LEU A 19 7.28 15.62 2.79
CA LEU A 19 6.28 16.40 3.52
C LEU A 19 6.84 17.06 4.80
N ARG A 20 8.11 16.84 5.14
CA ARG A 20 8.79 17.36 6.35
C ARG A 20 8.07 16.99 7.65
N LEU A 21 7.45 15.81 7.69
CA LEU A 21 6.69 15.35 8.85
C LEU A 21 7.63 14.82 9.93
N SER A 22 7.39 15.24 11.18
CA SER A 22 8.24 14.87 12.33
C SER A 22 8.31 13.35 12.53
N SER A 23 9.51 12.85 12.83
CA SER A 23 9.71 11.45 13.20
C SER A 23 9.11 11.06 14.53
N ALA A 24 8.88 12.03 15.43
CA ALA A 24 8.17 11.79 16.68
C ALA A 24 6.70 11.43 16.45
N ASN A 25 6.12 11.83 15.30
CA ASN A 25 4.68 11.70 15.03
C ASN A 25 4.35 10.53 14.10
N ILE A 26 5.33 10.03 13.34
CA ILE A 26 5.12 8.97 12.34
C ILE A 26 6.17 7.88 12.49
N HIS A 27 5.68 6.69 12.85
CA HIS A 27 6.46 5.46 12.91
C HIS A 27 6.10 4.54 11.72
N ILE A 28 7.11 4.15 10.94
CA ILE A 28 6.97 3.26 9.78
C ILE A 28 7.70 1.97 10.10
N CYS A 29 6.96 0.86 10.03
CA CYS A 29 7.47 -0.48 10.28
C CYS A 29 7.36 -1.35 9.03
N GLY A 30 8.30 -2.28 8.85
CA GLY A 30 8.27 -3.28 7.79
C GLY A 30 8.68 -4.66 8.32
N LYS A 31 9.98 -4.95 8.33
CA LYS A 31 10.54 -6.27 8.67
C LYS A 31 10.07 -6.82 10.04
N GLU A 32 9.86 -5.95 11.01
CA GLU A 32 9.42 -6.25 12.36
C GLU A 32 7.93 -6.65 12.48
N CYS A 33 7.13 -6.41 11.44
CA CYS A 33 5.68 -6.71 11.43
C CYS A 33 5.36 -8.15 11.00
N GLY A 34 6.37 -8.88 10.49
CA GLY A 34 6.17 -10.14 9.77
C GLY A 34 5.79 -9.92 8.30
N SER A 35 5.83 -11.00 7.52
CA SER A 35 5.66 -10.98 6.06
C SER A 35 4.31 -11.55 5.59
N ALA A 36 3.29 -11.50 6.44
CA ALA A 36 1.95 -11.97 6.12
C ALA A 36 0.91 -10.95 6.60
N PRO A 37 -0.21 -10.74 5.88
CA PRO A 37 -1.21 -9.74 6.23
C PRO A 37 -1.72 -9.85 7.67
N LEU A 38 -1.97 -11.08 8.14
CA LEU A 38 -2.47 -11.33 9.49
C LEU A 38 -1.44 -10.97 10.56
N SER A 39 -0.14 -11.24 10.32
CA SER A 39 0.95 -10.88 11.22
C SER A 39 1.06 -9.35 11.36
N VAL A 40 0.93 -8.61 10.26
CA VAL A 40 0.92 -7.14 10.25
C VAL A 40 -0.21 -6.61 11.13
N VAL A 41 -1.42 -7.17 10.98
CA VAL A 41 -2.60 -6.78 11.78
C VAL A 41 -2.42 -7.16 13.25
N ASP A 42 -1.85 -8.32 13.56
CA ASP A 42 -1.59 -8.73 14.95
C ASP A 42 -0.59 -7.83 15.65
N HIS A 43 0.49 -7.46 14.96
CA HIS A 43 1.46 -6.52 15.48
C HIS A 43 0.81 -5.14 15.72
N ALA A 44 0.01 -4.65 14.77
CA ALA A 44 -0.73 -3.40 14.93
C ALA A 44 -1.70 -3.42 16.13
N LEU A 45 -2.37 -4.55 16.37
CA LEU A 45 -3.27 -4.74 17.51
C LEU A 45 -2.52 -4.77 18.84
N GLN A 46 -1.36 -5.41 18.88
CA GLN A 46 -0.49 -5.39 20.06
C GLN A 46 0.00 -3.97 20.34
N LEU A 47 0.45 -3.25 19.31
CA LEU A 47 0.90 -1.87 19.43
C LEU A 47 -0.22 -0.94 19.92
N SER A 48 -1.42 -1.06 19.35
CA SER A 48 -2.59 -0.27 19.75
C SER A 48 -3.00 -0.48 21.21
N ARG A 49 -2.74 -1.67 21.79
CA ARG A 49 -3.03 -1.97 23.19
C ARG A 49 -1.99 -1.40 24.13
N ASN A 50 -0.73 -1.41 23.71
CA ASN A 50 0.41 -1.00 24.53
C ASN A 50 0.71 0.49 24.45
N ASN A 51 0.26 1.19 23.40
CA ASN A 51 0.50 2.61 23.19
C ASN A 51 -0.80 3.31 22.77
N ALA A 52 -1.43 4.00 23.73
CA ALA A 52 -2.70 4.71 23.50
C ALA A 52 -2.54 5.97 22.64
N ASP A 53 -1.31 6.48 22.51
CA ASP A 53 -0.98 7.78 21.92
C ASP A 53 -1.03 7.80 20.39
N TYR A 54 -1.09 6.64 19.72
CA TYR A 54 -1.30 6.63 18.28
C TYR A 54 -2.74 7.02 17.94
N ASP A 55 -2.94 8.04 17.11
CA ASP A 55 -4.26 8.43 16.62
C ASP A 55 -4.80 7.47 15.56
N ARG A 56 -3.92 6.95 14.70
CA ARG A 56 -4.23 6.01 13.62
C ARG A 56 -3.07 5.05 13.40
N ILE A 57 -3.41 3.81 13.06
CA ILE A 57 -2.45 2.77 12.67
C ILE A 57 -2.88 2.21 11.33
N PHE A 58 -2.07 2.41 10.29
CA PHE A 58 -2.32 1.84 8.97
C PHE A 58 -1.57 0.51 8.80
N CYS A 59 -2.28 -0.53 8.40
CA CYS A 59 -1.74 -1.83 8.02
C CYS A 59 -1.75 -1.93 6.49
N VAL A 60 -0.58 -1.86 5.88
CA VAL A 60 -0.36 -1.93 4.43
C VAL A 60 0.04 -3.35 4.06
N PHE A 61 -0.75 -4.00 3.22
CA PHE A 61 -0.50 -5.37 2.78
C PHE A 61 -1.14 -5.67 1.43
N ASP A 62 -0.58 -6.66 0.76
CA ASP A 62 -0.95 -7.06 -0.58
C ASP A 62 -1.93 -8.25 -0.54
N LYS A 63 -2.80 -8.37 -1.54
CA LYS A 63 -3.67 -9.55 -1.65
C LYS A 63 -2.87 -10.77 -2.11
N ASP A 64 -2.11 -10.62 -3.20
CA ASP A 64 -1.46 -11.67 -4.00
C ASP A 64 -1.78 -13.13 -3.59
N ARG A 65 -0.79 -13.99 -3.34
CA ARG A 65 -1.01 -15.39 -2.94
C ARG A 65 -1.16 -15.57 -1.42
N HIS A 66 -1.50 -14.51 -0.69
CA HIS A 66 -1.51 -14.55 0.77
C HIS A 66 -2.81 -15.16 1.31
N GLU A 67 -2.70 -16.41 1.77
CA GLU A 67 -3.82 -17.19 2.36
C GLU A 67 -4.48 -16.48 3.54
N THR A 68 -3.77 -15.58 4.21
CA THR A 68 -4.26 -14.87 5.41
C THR A 68 -4.86 -13.49 5.14
N TYR A 69 -4.92 -13.06 3.87
CA TYR A 69 -5.46 -11.75 3.48
C TYR A 69 -6.88 -11.51 4.02
N GLN A 70 -7.81 -12.43 3.75
CA GLN A 70 -9.20 -12.27 4.18
C GLN A 70 -9.33 -12.28 5.71
N ALA A 71 -8.57 -13.15 6.38
CA ALA A 71 -8.53 -13.21 7.84
C ALA A 71 -8.03 -11.88 8.44
N ALA A 72 -7.04 -11.24 7.83
CA ALA A 72 -6.53 -9.93 8.24
C ALA A 72 -7.61 -8.84 8.10
N ILE A 73 -8.31 -8.79 6.96
CA ILE A 73 -9.42 -7.86 6.72
C ILE A 73 -10.53 -8.04 7.75
N ASP A 74 -10.97 -9.27 7.97
CA ASP A 74 -12.03 -9.57 8.93
C ASP A 74 -11.63 -9.19 10.35
N LYS A 75 -10.36 -9.38 10.70
CA LYS A 75 -9.82 -9.05 12.03
C LYS A 75 -9.78 -7.56 12.28
N VAL A 76 -9.45 -6.74 11.28
CA VAL A 76 -9.53 -5.28 11.35
C VAL A 76 -11.00 -4.85 11.48
N ARG A 77 -11.90 -5.37 10.62
CA ARG A 77 -13.33 -4.99 10.61
C ARG A 77 -14.07 -5.33 11.91
N LYS A 78 -13.76 -6.46 12.53
CA LYS A 78 -14.41 -6.91 13.77
C LYS A 78 -14.06 -6.06 15.00
N ARG A 79 -13.05 -5.21 14.92
CA ARG A 79 -12.54 -4.45 16.07
C ARG A 79 -12.77 -2.96 15.84
N ARG A 80 -13.51 -2.30 16.74
CA ARG A 80 -13.59 -0.83 16.81
C ARG A 80 -12.26 -0.29 17.35
N THR A 81 -11.26 -0.24 16.50
CA THR A 81 -9.88 0.17 16.82
C THR A 81 -9.45 1.32 15.92
N LYS A 82 -8.35 1.98 16.28
CA LYS A 82 -7.70 3.02 15.47
C LYS A 82 -6.95 2.44 14.25
N ILE A 83 -7.20 1.17 13.90
CA ILE A 83 -6.47 0.42 12.87
C ILE A 83 -7.26 0.43 11.57
N GLU A 84 -6.58 0.74 10.47
CA GLU A 84 -7.15 0.72 9.12
C GLU A 84 -6.31 -0.19 8.21
N ALA A 85 -6.99 -1.05 7.44
CA ALA A 85 -6.36 -1.88 6.43
C ALA A 85 -6.25 -1.11 5.10
N ILE A 86 -5.03 -0.98 4.60
CA ILE A 86 -4.69 -0.30 3.36
C ILE A 86 -4.15 -1.35 2.39
N THR A 87 -5.01 -1.81 1.51
CA THR A 87 -4.73 -2.96 0.64
C THR A 87 -4.35 -2.56 -0.76
N SER A 88 -3.47 -3.35 -1.38
CA SER A 88 -3.21 -3.30 -2.82
C SER A 88 -3.48 -4.65 -3.47
N ILE A 89 -4.10 -4.64 -4.64
CA ILE A 89 -4.53 -5.81 -5.39
C ILE A 89 -4.03 -5.66 -6.84
N PRO A 90 -3.13 -6.54 -7.30
CA PRO A 90 -2.55 -7.66 -6.55
C PRO A 90 -1.49 -7.24 -5.52
N CYS A 91 -0.75 -6.14 -5.77
CA CYS A 91 0.36 -5.73 -4.91
C CYS A 91 0.66 -4.21 -4.93
N PHE A 92 1.51 -3.74 -4.03
CA PHE A 92 1.86 -2.32 -3.87
C PHE A 92 2.38 -1.67 -5.16
N GLU A 93 3.09 -2.40 -6.02
CA GLU A 93 3.56 -1.87 -7.30
C GLU A 93 2.42 -1.37 -8.21
N PHE A 94 1.18 -1.78 -7.98
CA PHE A 94 0.03 -1.20 -8.67
C PHE A 94 -0.15 0.28 -8.33
N TRP A 95 0.06 0.68 -7.08
CA TRP A 95 0.08 2.10 -6.70
C TRP A 95 1.13 2.88 -7.50
N LEU A 96 2.33 2.32 -7.67
CA LEU A 96 3.41 2.95 -8.44
C LEU A 96 3.06 3.07 -9.94
N LEU A 97 2.41 2.06 -10.52
CA LEU A 97 1.94 2.08 -11.90
C LEU A 97 0.97 3.24 -12.17
N LEU A 98 0.06 3.52 -11.21
CA LEU A 98 -0.93 4.58 -11.33
C LEU A 98 -0.35 5.99 -11.44
N HIS A 99 0.93 6.21 -11.12
CA HIS A 99 1.61 7.48 -11.38
C HIS A 99 1.85 7.73 -12.87
N PHE A 100 1.94 6.68 -13.69
CA PHE A 100 2.29 6.76 -15.09
C PHE A 100 1.07 6.56 -16.00
N GLU A 101 0.25 5.57 -15.72
CA GLU A 101 -0.92 5.25 -16.55
C GLU A 101 -2.21 5.04 -15.76
N ASP A 102 -3.34 5.19 -16.46
CA ASP A 102 -4.62 4.70 -15.96
C ASP A 102 -4.73 3.22 -16.33
N SER A 103 -4.90 2.35 -15.34
CA SER A 103 -4.98 0.90 -15.56
C SER A 103 -6.12 0.30 -14.76
N ALA A 104 -7.07 -0.30 -15.48
CA ALA A 104 -8.08 -1.21 -14.96
C ALA A 104 -7.82 -2.64 -15.44
N HIS A 105 -6.58 -2.93 -15.87
CA HIS A 105 -6.22 -4.23 -16.41
C HIS A 105 -6.29 -5.31 -15.33
N TYR A 106 -7.05 -6.39 -15.59
CA TYR A 106 -7.19 -7.47 -14.64
C TYR A 106 -5.91 -8.31 -14.56
N TYR A 107 -5.20 -8.27 -13.42
CA TYR A 107 -3.93 -8.97 -13.25
C TYR A 107 -4.12 -10.36 -12.63
N VAL A 108 -3.67 -11.40 -13.33
CA VAL A 108 -3.66 -12.78 -12.83
C VAL A 108 -2.30 -13.41 -13.03
N ALA A 109 -2.01 -14.44 -12.23
CA ALA A 109 -0.84 -15.27 -12.45
C ALA A 109 -0.90 -15.91 -13.85
N ALA A 110 0.19 -15.77 -14.61
CA ALA A 110 0.27 -16.26 -15.98
C ALA A 110 1.72 -16.63 -16.34
N GLY A 111 1.90 -17.73 -17.07
CA GLY A 111 3.23 -18.14 -17.57
C GLY A 111 4.28 -18.36 -16.48
N GLY A 112 3.89 -18.88 -15.31
CA GLY A 112 4.78 -19.09 -14.16
C GLY A 112 5.00 -17.87 -13.27
N ASN A 113 4.50 -16.69 -13.67
CA ASN A 113 4.62 -15.44 -12.92
C ASN A 113 3.41 -15.23 -12.00
N SER A 114 3.62 -14.56 -10.86
CA SER A 114 2.54 -14.10 -9.98
C SER A 114 1.72 -12.97 -10.63
N ALA A 115 0.56 -12.64 -10.06
CA ALA A 115 -0.18 -11.46 -10.51
C ALA A 115 0.63 -10.17 -10.26
N CYS A 116 1.42 -10.12 -9.19
CA CYS A 116 2.31 -8.99 -8.91
C CYS A 116 3.43 -8.85 -9.95
N ASP A 117 4.04 -9.95 -10.40
CA ASP A 117 5.05 -9.92 -11.46
C ASP A 117 4.50 -9.32 -12.77
N MET A 118 3.22 -9.55 -13.05
CA MET A 118 2.55 -8.99 -14.22
C MET A 118 2.38 -7.46 -14.09
N VAL A 119 2.06 -6.96 -12.89
CA VAL A 119 2.04 -5.51 -12.60
C VAL A 119 3.44 -4.92 -12.74
N ILE A 120 4.46 -5.58 -12.17
CA ILE A 120 5.86 -5.14 -12.26
C ILE A 120 6.31 -5.06 -13.72
N ARG A 121 5.90 -6.01 -14.57
CA ARG A 121 6.21 -5.99 -15.99
C ARG A 121 5.62 -4.77 -16.69
N ASP A 122 4.38 -4.40 -16.38
CA ASP A 122 3.75 -3.20 -16.95
C ASP A 122 4.42 -1.93 -16.41
N PHE A 123 4.73 -1.89 -15.12
CA PHE A 123 5.45 -0.80 -14.51
C PHE A 123 6.84 -0.59 -15.12
N LYS A 124 7.55 -1.68 -15.43
CA LYS A 124 8.86 -1.65 -16.10
C LYS A 124 8.84 -1.08 -17.52
N LYS A 125 7.68 -0.92 -18.15
CA LYS A 125 7.56 -0.16 -19.42
C LYS A 125 7.83 1.33 -19.23
N HIS A 126 7.59 1.85 -18.02
CA HIS A 126 7.82 3.25 -17.65
C HIS A 126 9.17 3.44 -16.95
N ILE A 127 9.60 2.47 -16.14
CA ILE A 127 10.90 2.48 -15.44
C ILE A 127 11.58 1.11 -15.60
N SER A 128 12.38 0.97 -16.65
CA SER A 128 13.02 -0.29 -17.04
C SER A 128 13.94 -0.89 -15.96
N GLU A 129 14.61 -0.03 -15.21
CA GLU A 129 15.59 -0.32 -14.17
C GLU A 129 14.95 -0.55 -12.79
N TYR A 130 13.62 -0.67 -12.71
CA TYR A 130 12.95 -0.89 -11.44
C TYR A 130 13.40 -2.17 -10.74
N GLU A 131 13.84 -2.01 -9.50
CA GLU A 131 14.05 -3.06 -8.53
C GLU A 131 13.32 -2.73 -7.22
N LYS A 132 12.82 -3.77 -6.53
CA LYS A 132 12.07 -3.59 -5.29
C LYS A 132 12.91 -2.92 -4.21
N GLY A 133 12.36 -1.86 -3.60
CA GLY A 133 13.02 -1.10 -2.53
C GLY A 133 13.97 0.01 -2.99
N VAL A 134 14.06 0.29 -4.29
CA VAL A 134 14.86 1.43 -4.79
C VAL A 134 14.16 2.75 -4.44
N THR A 135 14.82 3.58 -3.63
CA THR A 135 14.27 4.87 -3.15
C THR A 135 14.08 5.89 -4.27
N ALA A 136 14.92 5.85 -5.31
CA ALA A 136 14.83 6.74 -6.47
C ALA A 136 13.49 6.64 -7.23
N ILE A 137 12.72 5.58 -7.00
CA ILE A 137 11.37 5.43 -7.55
C ILE A 137 10.41 6.47 -6.98
N PHE A 138 10.61 6.90 -5.73
CA PHE A 138 9.80 7.96 -5.14
C PHE A 138 9.96 9.27 -5.93
N ASP A 139 11.20 9.66 -6.24
CA ASP A 139 11.47 10.91 -6.97
C ASP A 139 10.86 10.90 -8.38
N LYS A 140 10.77 9.72 -9.01
CA LYS A 140 10.13 9.54 -10.31
C LYS A 140 8.59 9.54 -10.25
N THR A 141 8.01 9.15 -9.12
CA THR A 141 6.56 9.01 -8.96
C THR A 141 5.91 10.25 -8.35
N TYR A 142 6.56 10.87 -7.35
CA TYR A 142 6.00 11.98 -6.58
C TYR A 142 5.48 13.17 -7.42
N PRO A 143 6.13 13.60 -8.52
CA PRO A 143 5.61 14.68 -9.36
C PRO A 143 4.19 14.43 -9.90
N SER A 144 3.80 13.16 -10.05
CA SER A 144 2.48 12.73 -10.54
C SER A 144 1.57 12.21 -9.42
N VAL A 145 1.89 12.46 -8.15
CA VAL A 145 1.13 11.90 -7.01
C VAL A 145 -0.35 12.28 -7.02
N ASP A 146 -0.68 13.52 -7.39
CA ASP A 146 -2.08 13.97 -7.51
C ASP A 146 -2.83 13.20 -8.61
N THR A 147 -2.14 12.86 -9.70
CA THR A 147 -2.70 12.04 -10.77
C THR A 147 -2.93 10.60 -10.30
N ALA A 148 -1.98 10.02 -9.55
CA ALA A 148 -2.10 8.67 -8.99
C ALA A 148 -3.25 8.58 -7.98
N ILE A 149 -3.40 9.58 -7.10
CA ILE A 149 -4.54 9.69 -6.16
C ILE A 149 -5.86 9.66 -6.93
N ARG A 150 -6.02 10.55 -7.92
CA ARG A 150 -7.25 10.63 -8.71
C ARG A 150 -7.57 9.32 -9.43
N ARG A 151 -6.57 8.66 -10.03
CA ARG A 151 -6.75 7.37 -10.71
C ARG A 151 -7.18 6.27 -9.73
N ALA A 152 -6.54 6.19 -8.57
CA ALA A 152 -6.88 5.21 -7.55
C ALA A 152 -8.31 5.41 -7.00
N GLU A 153 -8.71 6.65 -6.76
CA GLU A 153 -10.08 7.00 -6.28
C GLU A 153 -11.15 6.64 -7.31
N LEU A 154 -10.93 7.00 -8.58
CA LEU A 154 -11.87 6.66 -9.66
C LEU A 154 -12.01 5.15 -9.85
N LEU A 155 -10.90 4.41 -9.73
CA LEU A 155 -10.92 2.96 -9.83
C LEU A 155 -11.65 2.32 -8.65
N GLU A 156 -11.38 2.78 -7.41
CA GLU A 156 -12.07 2.30 -6.22
C GLU A 156 -13.60 2.56 -6.30
N GLN A 157 -14.00 3.73 -6.80
CA GLN A 157 -15.42 4.05 -7.02
C GLN A 157 -16.07 3.06 -8.01
N ARG A 158 -15.49 2.88 -9.20
CA ARG A 158 -16.01 1.97 -10.23
C ARG A 158 -16.12 0.53 -9.72
N GLN A 159 -15.14 0.11 -8.92
CA GLN A 159 -15.07 -1.23 -8.35
C GLN A 159 -16.11 -1.47 -7.25
N SER A 160 -16.43 -0.45 -6.46
CA SER A 160 -17.51 -0.53 -5.49
C SER A 160 -18.88 -0.78 -6.15
N GLU A 161 -19.07 -0.27 -7.38
CA GLU A 161 -20.29 -0.45 -8.17
C GLU A 161 -20.35 -1.83 -8.85
N SER A 162 -19.21 -2.35 -9.33
CA SER A 162 -19.14 -3.61 -10.08
C SER A 162 -18.87 -4.85 -9.21
N GLY A 163 -18.46 -4.67 -7.95
CA GLY A 163 -18.01 -5.76 -7.06
C GLY A 163 -16.65 -6.37 -7.43
N ALA A 164 -15.91 -5.76 -8.36
CA ALA A 164 -14.55 -6.19 -8.71
C ALA A 164 -13.55 -5.59 -7.72
N ASP A 165 -12.47 -6.30 -7.40
CA ASP A 165 -11.42 -5.80 -6.49
C ASP A 165 -10.01 -5.79 -7.11
N ASN A 166 -9.87 -6.32 -8.32
CA ASN A 166 -8.61 -6.42 -9.04
C ASN A 166 -8.67 -5.68 -10.39
N PRO A 167 -7.75 -4.75 -10.66
CA PRO A 167 -6.72 -4.24 -9.75
C PRO A 167 -7.23 -3.10 -8.88
N SER A 168 -6.72 -2.94 -7.66
CA SER A 168 -7.13 -1.84 -6.79
C SER A 168 -6.03 -1.45 -5.80
N THR A 169 -6.08 -0.23 -5.26
CA THR A 169 -5.21 0.15 -4.14
C THR A 169 -5.81 1.24 -3.28
N LYS A 170 -5.62 1.12 -1.96
CA LYS A 170 -6.04 2.11 -0.97
C LYS A 170 -4.90 3.02 -0.51
N VAL A 171 -3.71 2.91 -1.09
CA VAL A 171 -2.51 3.68 -0.68
C VAL A 171 -2.75 5.19 -0.76
N HIS A 172 -3.56 5.64 -1.72
CA HIS A 172 -3.97 7.04 -1.86
C HIS A 172 -4.53 7.65 -0.55
N ARG A 173 -5.20 6.84 0.29
CA ARG A 173 -5.75 7.29 1.58
C ARG A 173 -4.66 7.69 2.58
N ILE A 174 -3.57 6.91 2.67
CA ILE A 174 -2.41 7.27 3.50
C ILE A 174 -1.77 8.54 2.94
N VAL A 175 -1.59 8.63 1.62
CA VAL A 175 -0.93 9.79 1.01
C VAL A 175 -1.71 11.08 1.27
N ARG A 176 -3.05 11.05 1.12
CA ARG A 176 -3.90 12.19 1.46
C ARG A 176 -3.83 12.54 2.94
N TYR A 177 -4.01 11.53 3.80
CA TYR A 177 -3.92 11.73 5.24
C TYR A 177 -2.61 12.39 5.66
N LEU A 178 -1.47 11.92 5.15
CA LEU A 178 -0.16 12.50 5.46
C LEU A 178 0.01 13.93 4.91
N ARG A 179 -0.56 14.25 3.75
CA ARG A 179 -0.52 15.62 3.19
C ARG A 179 -1.36 16.61 3.99
N GLU A 180 -2.42 16.15 4.65
CA GLU A 180 -3.26 16.97 5.53
C GLU A 180 -2.63 17.25 6.89
N LEU A 181 -1.58 16.50 7.27
CA LEU A 181 -0.81 16.73 8.52
C LEU A 181 0.27 17.82 8.39
N LYS A 182 0.55 18.29 7.17
CA LYS A 182 1.50 19.37 6.89
C LYS A 182 0.86 20.73 7.19
#